data_AF-A0AAV8U636-F1
#
_entry.id   AF-A0AAV8U636-F1
#
_cell.length_a   1.000
_cell.length_b   1.000
_cell.length_c   1.000
_cell.angle_alpha   90.00
_cell.angle_beta   90.00
_cell.angle_gamma   90.00
#
_symmetry.space_group_name_H-M   'P 1'
#
loop_
_entity.id
_entity.type
_entity.pdbx_description
1 polymer ?
#
loop_
_entity_poly.entity_id
_entity_poly.type
_entity_poly.pdbx_seq_one_letter_code
_entity_poly.pdbx_strand_id
1 'polypeptide(L)'
;MRFTDRKMVVIQLQRLHSAILPHLPSSLATRFKFNFFCKLTSSVTTIRPKSSFLTSESETIPLSHISETHEVLAPLEEAHVQVSIDRLFVPPETKVSSGDASLSTRILKGSNIVLSRYAKDAQVVHAEFVKSSVRTEDCPSDQLPEFALVGRSNVGKSSLLNSLVRRKKLALTSKKPGKTQCINHFRINHNWYLVDLPGYGYAAAPQELRIDWDEFTKEYLLNRSTLVSVFLLIDASIPAKKIDLEYASWLGQNQIPMTLIFTKCDKRKKRKNGGKRPEENVNDFQELIRSFFQTTPPWIMTSSVTNQGRDEILLHMAQLRTYWLKH
;
A
#
# COMPACT_ATOMS: atom_id res chain seq x y z
N MET A 1 -35.79 -10.50 5.23
CA MET A 1 -35.13 -9.22 4.89
C MET A 1 -33.62 -9.46 4.97
N ARG A 2 -32.97 -9.75 3.83
CA ARG A 2 -31.56 -10.23 3.81
C ARG A 2 -30.61 -9.03 3.96
N PHE A 3 -29.71 -9.10 4.94
CA PHE A 3 -28.69 -8.10 5.29
C PHE A 3 -27.54 -7.98 4.24
N THR A 4 -27.75 -8.40 3.00
CA THR A 4 -26.69 -8.55 1.99
C THR A 4 -26.39 -7.30 1.15
N ASP A 5 -27.20 -6.23 1.24
CA ASP A 5 -27.11 -5.08 0.33
C ASP A 5 -26.28 -3.89 0.83
N ARG A 6 -25.59 -4.00 1.98
CA ARG A 6 -24.71 -2.94 2.50
C ARG A 6 -23.26 -3.00 2.01
N LYS A 7 -22.91 -3.88 1.06
CA LYS A 7 -21.61 -3.85 0.36
C LYS A 7 -21.64 -2.78 -0.74
N MET A 8 -21.70 -1.51 -0.36
CA MET A 8 -21.75 -0.37 -1.29
C MET A 8 -20.79 0.73 -0.85
N VAL A 9 -19.50 0.58 -1.20
CA VAL A 9 -18.60 1.71 -1.46
C VAL A 9 -17.73 1.34 -2.65
N VAL A 10 -18.10 1.85 -3.84
CA VAL A 10 -17.39 1.73 -5.13
C VAL A 10 -16.82 0.32 -5.35
N ILE A 11 -17.64 -0.59 -5.91
CA ILE A 11 -17.15 -1.89 -6.36
C ILE A 11 -16.00 -1.61 -7.33
N GLN A 12 -14.76 -1.86 -6.87
CA GLN A 12 -13.60 -1.94 -7.74
C GLN A 12 -13.78 -3.23 -8.54
N LEU A 13 -14.61 -3.16 -9.57
CA LEU A 13 -14.89 -4.30 -10.43
C LEU A 13 -13.55 -4.73 -11.03
N GLN A 14 -13.15 -5.98 -10.81
CA GLN A 14 -12.01 -6.54 -11.51
C GLN A 14 -12.36 -6.76 -12.98
N ARG A 15 -11.37 -6.71 -13.87
CA ARG A 15 -11.58 -7.14 -15.25
C ARG A 15 -11.86 -8.64 -15.20
N LEU A 16 -13.07 -9.06 -15.61
CA LEU A 16 -13.41 -10.47 -15.76
C LEU A 16 -12.54 -11.03 -16.88
N HIS A 17 -11.42 -11.68 -16.55
CA HIS A 17 -10.75 -12.58 -17.47
C HIS A 17 -11.17 -14.00 -17.12
N SER A 18 -12.14 -14.52 -17.86
CA SER A 18 -12.31 -15.96 -18.04
C SER A 18 -11.04 -16.51 -18.69
N ALA A 19 -10.38 -17.43 -17.99
CA ALA A 19 -9.37 -18.36 -18.51
C ALA A 19 -8.01 -17.79 -18.98
N ILE A 20 -6.95 -18.28 -18.31
CA ILE A 20 -5.69 -18.78 -18.92
C ILE A 20 -4.71 -17.72 -19.50
N LEU A 21 -3.51 -17.62 -18.90
CA LEU A 21 -2.26 -17.10 -19.51
C LEU A 21 -2.09 -17.67 -20.94
N PRO A 22 -1.63 -16.92 -21.97
CA PRO A 22 -0.46 -16.03 -21.95
C PRO A 22 -0.80 -14.64 -22.54
N HIS A 23 -0.05 -13.57 -22.33
CA HIS A 23 1.19 -13.22 -23.01
C HIS A 23 1.77 -11.99 -22.32
N LEU A 24 2.99 -12.09 -21.78
CA LEU A 24 3.79 -10.92 -21.44
C LEU A 24 4.39 -10.33 -22.73
N PRO A 25 4.43 -9.01 -22.91
CA PRO A 25 5.18 -8.40 -24.01
C PRO A 25 6.68 -8.69 -23.84
N SER A 26 7.29 -9.15 -24.93
CA SER A 26 8.70 -9.52 -25.02
C SER A 26 9.61 -8.30 -24.97
N SER A 27 9.87 -7.76 -23.78
CA SER A 27 11.00 -6.83 -23.55
C SER A 27 11.64 -6.93 -22.16
N LEU A 28 11.25 -7.89 -21.32
CA LEU A 28 11.83 -8.08 -19.97
C LEU A 28 12.27 -9.53 -19.68
N ALA A 29 12.40 -10.37 -20.70
CA ALA A 29 12.87 -11.74 -20.57
C ALA A 29 14.40 -11.85 -20.54
N THR A 30 15.07 -11.26 -19.56
CA THR A 30 16.43 -11.69 -19.19
C THR A 30 16.71 -11.43 -17.72
N ARG A 31 16.26 -12.36 -16.87
CA ARG A 31 16.83 -12.78 -15.56
C ARG A 31 15.72 -13.21 -14.61
N PHE A 32 15.07 -14.33 -14.87
CA PHE A 32 14.52 -15.20 -13.81
C PHE A 32 14.35 -16.59 -14.41
N LYS A 33 15.40 -17.43 -14.32
CA LYS A 33 15.28 -18.86 -14.64
C LYS A 33 14.55 -19.54 -13.49
N PHE A 34 13.37 -20.05 -13.79
CA PHE A 34 12.62 -21.03 -13.03
C PHE A 34 13.45 -22.30 -12.87
N ASN A 35 13.52 -22.87 -11.66
CA ASN A 35 13.86 -24.28 -11.47
C ASN A 35 12.86 -24.86 -10.47
N PHE A 36 11.97 -25.69 -10.99
CA PHE A 36 11.18 -26.65 -10.24
C PHE A 36 11.47 -27.99 -10.93
N PHE A 37 12.24 -28.87 -10.30
CA PHE A 37 12.07 -30.33 -10.38
C PHE A 37 12.99 -31.02 -9.37
N CYS A 38 12.42 -31.99 -8.66
CA CYS A 38 13.05 -32.77 -7.61
C CYS A 38 13.65 -34.06 -8.20
N LYS A 39 14.85 -34.42 -7.73
CA LYS A 39 15.55 -35.72 -7.72
C LYS A 39 15.30 -36.74 -8.86
N LEU A 40 16.38 -37.06 -9.58
CA LEU A 40 16.85 -38.44 -9.74
C LEU A 40 18.38 -38.48 -9.92
N THR A 41 18.98 -39.55 -9.42
CA THR A 41 20.41 -39.82 -9.25
C THR A 41 21.14 -40.15 -10.55
N SER A 42 22.37 -39.66 -10.73
CA SER A 42 23.59 -40.47 -10.97
C SER A 42 24.80 -39.56 -11.29
N SER A 43 25.95 -40.07 -10.87
CA SER A 43 27.33 -39.58 -10.91
C SER A 43 27.85 -39.11 -12.27
N VAL A 44 28.81 -38.17 -12.26
CA VAL A 44 30.20 -38.30 -12.77
C VAL A 44 30.94 -36.95 -12.67
N THR A 45 32.22 -37.05 -12.29
CA THR A 45 33.32 -36.06 -12.22
C THR A 45 33.48 -35.20 -13.51
N THR A 46 34.07 -34.00 -13.55
CA THR A 46 35.54 -33.71 -13.48
C THR A 46 35.81 -32.18 -13.67
N ILE A 47 36.81 -31.66 -12.94
CA ILE A 47 37.94 -30.77 -13.38
C ILE A 47 37.70 -29.26 -13.73
N ARG A 48 38.37 -28.40 -12.93
CA ARG A 48 38.87 -27.00 -13.15
C ARG A 48 40.08 -27.00 -14.13
N PRO A 49 40.61 -25.89 -14.75
CA PRO A 49 40.91 -24.59 -14.09
C PRO A 49 41.07 -23.29 -14.96
N LYS A 50 41.26 -22.16 -14.24
CA LYS A 50 42.14 -20.97 -14.42
C LYS A 50 42.42 -20.39 -15.84
N SER A 51 42.47 -19.07 -16.05
CA SER A 51 43.56 -18.13 -15.64
C SER A 51 43.30 -16.71 -16.23
N SER A 52 43.57 -15.61 -15.49
CA SER A 52 44.72 -14.65 -15.59
C SER A 52 44.45 -13.41 -16.49
N PHE A 53 44.39 -12.18 -15.91
CA PHE A 53 45.42 -11.10 -15.91
C PHE A 53 45.39 -10.26 -17.23
N LEU A 54 45.59 -8.93 -17.36
CA LEU A 54 46.32 -7.87 -16.65
C LEU A 54 45.95 -6.48 -17.29
N THR A 55 46.03 -5.37 -16.52
CA THR A 55 46.50 -3.96 -16.83
C THR A 55 45.97 -3.17 -18.05
N SER A 56 45.94 -1.82 -18.13
CA SER A 56 46.43 -0.67 -17.33
C SER A 56 45.84 0.65 -17.90
N GLU A 57 45.95 1.74 -17.10
CA GLU A 57 46.11 3.18 -17.45
C GLU A 57 44.95 3.92 -18.17
N SER A 58 44.32 4.97 -17.63
CA SER A 58 44.72 6.28 -17.07
C SER A 58 45.13 7.32 -18.10
N GLU A 59 44.31 8.37 -18.27
CA GLU A 59 44.75 9.71 -18.69
C GLU A 59 43.71 10.76 -18.26
N THR A 60 44.23 11.93 -17.86
CA THR A 60 43.53 13.06 -17.23
C THR A 60 43.97 14.38 -17.88
N ILE A 61 43.16 15.44 -17.66
CA ILE A 61 43.45 16.91 -17.72
C ILE A 61 43.05 17.61 -19.05
N PRO A 62 42.62 18.91 -19.12
CA PRO A 62 42.38 19.95 -18.10
C PRO A 62 41.00 20.67 -18.10
N LEU A 63 40.77 21.42 -17.00
CA LEU A 63 39.85 22.56 -16.87
C LEU A 63 40.49 23.87 -17.40
N SER A 64 39.70 24.71 -18.08
CA SER A 64 39.92 26.17 -18.16
C SER A 64 38.65 26.93 -18.56
N HIS A 65 38.50 28.11 -17.95
CA HIS A 65 37.58 29.24 -18.24
C HIS A 65 36.28 29.36 -17.43
N ILE A 66 36.42 30.15 -16.36
CA ILE A 66 35.38 30.91 -15.67
C ILE A 66 35.12 32.18 -16.50
N SER A 67 33.85 32.50 -16.75
CA SER A 67 33.38 33.84 -17.09
C SER A 67 31.94 34.00 -16.60
N GLU A 68 31.76 34.95 -15.70
CA GLU A 68 30.51 35.30 -15.03
C GLU A 68 29.53 35.96 -16.00
N THR A 69 28.29 35.46 -16.04
CA THR A 69 27.13 36.24 -16.48
C THR A 69 25.97 35.92 -15.54
N HIS A 70 25.57 36.95 -14.78
CA HIS A 70 24.35 36.98 -13.99
C HIS A 70 23.13 36.87 -14.91
N GLU A 71 22.43 35.74 -14.90
CA GLU A 71 21.05 35.66 -15.37
C GLU A 71 20.11 35.36 -14.20
N VAL A 72 19.11 36.24 -14.10
CA VAL A 72 18.09 36.32 -13.07
C VAL A 72 17.26 35.03 -13.08
N LEU A 73 17.20 34.35 -11.93
CA LEU A 73 16.36 33.18 -11.71
C LEU A 73 14.88 33.50 -11.95
N ALA A 74 14.31 32.97 -13.03
CA ALA A 74 12.87 32.79 -13.17
C ALA A 74 12.39 31.71 -12.17
N PRO A 75 11.22 31.86 -11.52
CA PRO A 75 10.70 30.85 -10.62
C PRO A 75 10.46 29.55 -11.38
N LEU A 76 10.96 28.44 -10.84
CA LEU A 76 10.66 27.09 -11.32
C LEU A 76 9.16 26.86 -11.22
N GLU A 77 8.47 26.90 -12.36
CA GLU A 77 7.08 26.44 -12.46
C GLU A 77 7.01 24.99 -11.97
N GLU A 78 6.25 24.78 -10.91
CA GLU A 78 5.92 23.45 -10.44
C GLU A 78 5.19 22.73 -11.59
N ALA A 79 5.80 21.66 -12.11
CA ALA A 79 5.24 20.85 -13.17
C ALA A 79 3.82 20.39 -12.76
N HIS A 80 2.79 21.03 -13.31
CA HIS A 80 1.41 20.63 -13.16
C HIS A 80 1.25 19.27 -13.86
N VAL A 81 1.42 18.18 -13.11
CA VAL A 81 1.14 16.84 -13.58
C VAL A 81 -0.36 16.79 -13.89
N GLN A 82 -0.69 16.83 -15.18
CA GLN A 82 -2.05 16.68 -15.67
C GLN A 82 -2.45 15.20 -15.49
N VAL A 83 -2.90 14.84 -14.28
CA VAL A 83 -3.38 13.49 -13.98
C VAL A 83 -4.70 13.28 -14.74
N SER A 84 -4.71 12.33 -15.67
CA SER A 84 -5.94 11.96 -16.38
C SER A 84 -7.01 11.44 -15.41
N ILE A 85 -8.26 11.85 -15.62
CA ILE A 85 -9.40 11.58 -14.70
C ILE A 85 -9.61 10.08 -14.48
N ASP A 86 -9.30 9.23 -15.46
CA ASP A 86 -9.39 7.76 -15.36
C ASP A 86 -8.47 7.15 -14.29
N ARG A 87 -7.47 7.92 -13.82
CA ARG A 87 -6.51 7.49 -12.79
C ARG A 87 -6.92 7.96 -11.39
N LEU A 88 -7.91 8.83 -11.29
CA LEU A 88 -8.38 9.38 -10.02
C LEU A 88 -9.43 8.47 -9.39
N PHE A 89 -9.28 8.25 -8.09
CA PHE A 89 -10.37 7.77 -7.26
C PHE A 89 -11.28 8.94 -6.90
N VAL A 90 -12.50 8.89 -7.45
CA VAL A 90 -13.53 9.88 -7.23
C VAL A 90 -14.57 9.27 -6.28
N PRO A 91 -14.70 9.75 -5.03
CA PRO A 91 -15.71 9.24 -4.12
C PRO A 91 -17.13 9.42 -4.70
N PRO A 92 -18.10 8.56 -4.31
CA PRO A 92 -19.47 8.68 -4.79
C PRO A 92 -20.05 10.09 -4.61
N GLU A 93 -20.94 10.48 -5.52
CA GLU A 93 -21.60 11.80 -5.56
C GLU A 93 -20.65 13.01 -5.69
N THR A 94 -19.38 12.80 -6.02
CA THR A 94 -18.42 13.89 -6.28
C THR A 94 -18.50 14.30 -7.73
N LYS A 95 -18.87 15.57 -7.99
CA LYS A 95 -18.85 16.13 -9.34
C LYS A 95 -17.42 16.52 -9.73
N VAL A 96 -16.95 15.95 -10.83
CA VAL A 96 -15.64 16.21 -11.45
C VAL A 96 -15.89 16.56 -12.92
N SER A 97 -15.43 17.73 -13.37
CA SER A 97 -15.58 18.20 -14.76
C SER A 97 -14.21 18.49 -15.34
N SER A 98 -13.95 18.07 -16.58
CA SER A 98 -12.62 18.03 -17.21
C SER A 98 -11.94 19.38 -17.45
N GLY A 99 -12.62 20.51 -17.19
CA GLY A 99 -12.09 21.87 -17.28
C GLY A 99 -12.01 22.61 -15.94
N ASP A 100 -12.26 21.94 -14.83
CA ASP A 100 -12.27 22.58 -13.52
C ASP A 100 -10.84 22.72 -12.99
N ALA A 101 -10.30 23.94 -13.12
CA ALA A 101 -8.98 24.33 -12.61
C ALA A 101 -8.84 24.06 -11.09
N SER A 102 -9.94 23.93 -10.34
CA SER A 102 -9.91 23.59 -8.93
C SER A 102 -9.66 22.11 -8.65
N LEU A 103 -9.72 21.21 -9.64
CA LEU A 103 -9.54 19.77 -9.40
C LEU A 103 -8.18 19.43 -8.81
N SER A 104 -7.12 20.09 -9.28
CA SER A 104 -5.77 19.92 -8.74
C SER A 104 -5.70 20.24 -7.25
N THR A 105 -6.43 21.28 -6.81
CA THR A 105 -6.50 21.68 -5.38
C THR A 105 -7.33 20.72 -4.53
N ARG A 106 -8.23 19.96 -5.15
CA ARG A 106 -9.08 18.97 -4.46
C ARG A 106 -8.46 17.59 -4.38
N ILE A 107 -7.37 17.30 -5.09
CA ILE A 107 -6.67 16.02 -5.00
C ILE A 107 -5.80 16.01 -3.75
N LEU A 108 -5.93 14.97 -2.93
CA LEU A 108 -5.09 14.77 -1.76
C LEU A 108 -3.62 14.61 -2.18
N LYS A 109 -2.71 15.32 -1.51
CA LYS A 109 -1.29 15.35 -1.88
C LYS A 109 -0.67 13.95 -1.80
N GLY A 110 0.10 13.57 -2.83
CA GLY A 110 0.74 12.25 -2.89
C GLY A 110 -0.26 11.09 -2.94
N SER A 111 -1.39 11.29 -3.61
CA SER A 111 -2.46 10.30 -3.77
C SER A 111 -3.11 10.41 -5.15
N ASN A 112 -4.08 9.54 -5.45
CA ASN A 112 -5.03 9.73 -6.55
C ASN A 112 -6.46 10.05 -6.08
N ILE A 113 -6.65 10.51 -4.83
CA ILE A 113 -7.97 10.62 -4.21
C ILE A 113 -8.49 12.05 -4.29
N VAL A 114 -9.72 12.22 -4.76
CA VAL A 114 -10.40 13.51 -4.83
C VAL A 114 -11.18 13.78 -3.53
N LEU A 115 -11.03 14.99 -3.00
CA LEU A 115 -11.82 15.48 -1.88
C LEU A 115 -13.26 15.75 -2.32
N SER A 116 -14.17 15.18 -1.54
CA SER A 116 -15.61 15.31 -1.65
C SER A 116 -16.13 16.10 -0.45
N ARG A 117 -17.41 16.50 -0.53
CA ARG A 117 -18.13 17.15 0.59
C ARG A 117 -18.20 16.32 1.88
N TYR A 118 -17.86 15.03 1.81
CA TYR A 118 -17.88 14.09 2.93
C TYR A 118 -16.61 14.15 3.79
N ALA A 119 -15.60 14.93 3.42
CA ALA A 119 -14.33 15.05 4.13
C ALA A 119 -14.44 15.91 5.40
N LYS A 120 -15.35 15.56 6.32
CA LYS A 120 -15.60 16.28 7.57
C LYS A 120 -15.19 15.44 8.77
N ASP A 121 -14.82 16.10 9.87
CA ASP A 121 -14.49 15.45 11.15
C ASP A 121 -13.34 14.42 11.06
N ALA A 122 -12.25 14.83 10.39
CA ALA A 122 -11.02 14.03 10.24
C ALA A 122 -10.10 14.05 11.47
N GLN A 123 -10.37 14.90 12.46
CA GLN A 123 -9.50 15.06 13.62
C GLN A 123 -9.52 13.83 14.53
N VAL A 124 -8.39 13.51 15.15
CA VAL A 124 -8.25 12.47 16.17
C VAL A 124 -7.98 13.13 17.50
N VAL A 125 -8.93 13.06 18.43
CA VAL A 125 -8.89 13.65 19.77
C VAL A 125 -8.68 12.56 20.81
N HIS A 126 -9.44 11.46 20.71
CA HIS A 126 -9.34 10.30 21.59
C HIS A 126 -8.97 9.04 20.80
N ALA A 127 -8.16 8.18 21.42
CA ALA A 127 -7.84 6.86 20.90
C ALA A 127 -7.62 5.91 22.08
N GLU A 128 -8.17 4.70 22.05
CA GLU A 128 -7.98 3.73 23.13
C GLU A 128 -7.90 2.32 22.55
N PHE A 129 -7.11 1.46 23.19
CA PHE A 129 -7.14 0.03 22.91
C PHE A 129 -8.35 -0.57 23.61
N VAL A 130 -9.17 -1.31 22.87
CA VAL A 130 -10.39 -1.92 23.41
C VAL A 130 -10.18 -3.41 23.68
N LYS A 131 -9.78 -4.18 22.67
CA LYS A 131 -9.64 -5.64 22.79
C LYS A 131 -8.77 -6.24 21.69
N SER A 132 -8.21 -7.41 22.00
CA SER A 132 -7.61 -8.33 21.04
C SER A 132 -8.48 -9.58 20.90
N SER A 133 -8.78 -9.96 19.66
CA SER A 133 -9.66 -11.10 19.35
C SER A 133 -8.99 -12.04 18.35
N VAL A 134 -9.25 -13.34 18.46
CA VAL A 134 -8.80 -14.36 17.48
C VAL A 134 -9.95 -14.91 16.64
N ARG A 135 -11.20 -14.69 17.07
CA ARG A 135 -12.41 -15.01 16.32
C ARG A 135 -13.21 -13.75 16.01
N THR A 136 -13.95 -13.77 14.91
CA THR A 136 -14.74 -12.62 14.46
C THR A 136 -15.86 -12.31 15.45
N GLU A 137 -16.45 -13.33 16.06
CA GLU A 137 -17.51 -13.22 17.06
C GLU A 137 -17.05 -12.54 18.36
N ASP A 138 -15.76 -12.64 18.69
CA ASP A 138 -15.18 -12.02 19.89
C ASP A 138 -14.86 -10.52 19.71
N CYS A 139 -15.02 -9.99 18.49
CA CYS A 139 -14.78 -8.59 18.17
C CYS A 139 -15.89 -7.69 18.76
N PRO A 140 -15.62 -6.40 19.04
CA PRO A 140 -16.64 -5.48 19.58
C PRO A 140 -17.92 -5.47 18.75
N SER A 141 -19.11 -5.51 19.37
CA SER A 141 -20.38 -5.62 18.64
C SER A 141 -21.21 -4.33 18.64
N ASP A 142 -20.57 -3.19 18.88
CA ASP A 142 -21.20 -1.86 19.01
C ASP A 142 -21.56 -1.19 17.67
N GLN A 143 -21.40 -1.92 16.55
CA GLN A 143 -21.80 -1.53 15.20
C GLN A 143 -21.12 -0.25 14.67
N LEU A 144 -19.98 0.13 15.24
CA LEU A 144 -19.23 1.30 14.77
C LEU A 144 -18.44 0.99 13.48
N PRO A 145 -18.23 1.98 12.60
CA PRO A 145 -17.47 1.80 11.37
C PRO A 145 -16.01 1.40 11.63
N GLU A 146 -15.45 0.50 10.82
CA GLU A 146 -14.11 -0.06 11.02
C GLU A 146 -13.19 0.16 9.81
N PHE A 147 -11.95 0.54 10.07
CA PHE A 147 -10.88 0.62 9.09
C PHE A 147 -9.77 -0.33 9.47
N ALA A 148 -9.58 -1.39 8.68
CA ALA A 148 -8.62 -2.43 8.97
C ALA A 148 -7.26 -2.13 8.32
N LEU A 149 -6.19 -2.15 9.09
CA LEU A 149 -4.82 -2.08 8.60
C LEU A 149 -4.28 -3.50 8.41
N VAL A 150 -3.82 -3.81 7.21
CA VAL A 150 -3.18 -5.10 6.90
C VAL A 150 -1.98 -4.87 6.00
N GLY A 151 -1.00 -5.76 6.05
CA GLY A 151 0.20 -5.64 5.25
C GLY A 151 1.25 -6.64 5.71
N ARG A 152 2.35 -6.76 4.97
CA ARG A 152 3.43 -7.67 5.36
C ARG A 152 4.00 -7.34 6.73
N SER A 153 4.50 -8.37 7.39
CA SER A 153 5.36 -8.19 8.56
C SER A 153 6.47 -7.16 8.31
N ASN A 154 6.64 -6.21 9.24
CA ASN A 154 7.57 -5.08 9.17
C ASN A 154 7.32 -4.04 8.04
N VAL A 155 6.13 -4.04 7.41
CA VAL A 155 5.79 -2.99 6.41
C VAL A 155 5.68 -1.61 7.04
N GLY A 156 5.34 -1.51 8.33
CA GLY A 156 5.17 -0.23 9.03
C GLY A 156 3.78 -0.02 9.65
N LYS A 157 2.94 -1.05 9.68
CA LYS A 157 1.55 -1.02 10.19
C LYS A 157 1.37 -0.36 11.55
N SER A 158 2.02 -0.87 12.59
CA SER A 158 1.92 -0.30 13.95
C SER A 158 2.52 1.11 14.03
N SER A 159 3.54 1.43 13.23
CA SER A 159 4.11 2.78 13.14
C SER A 159 3.14 3.77 12.50
N LEU A 160 2.44 3.36 11.45
CA LEU A 160 1.40 4.15 10.80
C LEU A 160 0.23 4.38 11.76
N LEU A 161 -0.25 3.34 12.44
CA LEU A 161 -1.32 3.45 13.44
C LEU A 161 -0.98 4.50 14.50
N ASN A 162 0.21 4.38 15.10
CA ASN A 162 0.70 5.33 16.10
C ASN A 162 0.83 6.77 15.56
N SER A 163 1.24 6.93 14.29
CA SER A 163 1.32 8.24 13.62
C SER A 163 -0.07 8.86 13.39
N LEU A 164 -1.05 8.07 12.94
CA LEU A 164 -2.45 8.52 12.73
C LEU A 164 -3.03 9.09 14.02
N VAL A 165 -2.91 8.35 15.12
CA VAL A 165 -3.47 8.72 16.43
C VAL A 165 -2.57 9.66 17.26
N ARG A 166 -1.38 10.02 16.75
CA ARG A 166 -0.36 10.81 17.45
C ARG A 166 0.01 10.27 18.85
N ARG A 167 0.06 8.93 19.01
CA ARG A 167 0.49 8.28 20.26
C ARG A 167 1.62 7.30 20.00
N LYS A 168 2.73 7.44 20.73
CA LYS A 168 3.97 6.67 20.46
C LYS A 168 3.88 5.18 20.80
N LYS A 169 2.95 4.76 21.65
CA LYS A 169 2.90 3.40 22.22
C LYS A 169 1.48 2.82 22.32
N LEU A 170 0.53 3.31 21.53
CA LEU A 170 -0.82 2.74 21.54
C LEU A 170 -0.79 1.34 20.91
N ALA A 171 -0.18 1.21 19.74
CA ALA A 171 0.18 -0.07 19.16
C ALA A 171 1.65 -0.40 19.45
N LEU A 172 1.93 -1.66 19.78
CA LEU A 172 3.29 -2.14 20.00
C LEU A 172 4.08 -2.14 18.68
N THR A 173 5.19 -1.40 18.64
CA THR A 173 6.11 -1.37 17.48
C THR A 173 7.34 -2.23 17.78
N SER A 174 7.73 -3.11 16.85
CA SER A 174 8.88 -4.00 16.98
C SER A 174 9.59 -4.17 15.64
N LYS A 175 10.92 -4.30 15.68
CA LYS A 175 11.72 -4.69 14.51
C LYS A 175 11.64 -6.21 14.24
N LYS A 176 11.37 -7.01 15.27
CA LYS A 176 11.11 -8.45 15.14
C LYS A 176 9.68 -8.64 14.61
N PRO A 177 9.50 -9.32 13.47
CA PRO A 177 8.16 -9.50 12.92
C PRO A 177 7.32 -10.53 13.71
N GLY A 178 6.02 -10.64 13.42
CA GLY A 178 5.12 -11.61 14.07
C GLY A 178 4.55 -11.24 15.45
N LYS A 179 4.55 -9.94 15.82
CA LYS A 179 4.03 -9.47 17.11
C LYS A 179 2.50 -9.31 17.15
N THR A 180 1.89 -8.88 16.06
CA THR A 180 0.42 -8.85 15.94
C THR A 180 -0.05 -10.25 15.56
N GLN A 181 -0.61 -10.97 16.52
CA GLN A 181 -1.10 -12.36 16.37
C GLN A 181 -2.62 -12.45 16.52
N CYS A 182 -3.28 -11.33 16.83
CA CYS A 182 -4.71 -11.19 17.04
C CYS A 182 -5.21 -9.97 16.26
N ILE A 183 -6.52 -9.88 16.09
CA ILE A 183 -7.23 -8.70 15.60
C ILE A 183 -7.32 -7.69 16.77
N ASN A 184 -6.60 -6.57 16.68
CA ASN A 184 -6.64 -5.55 17.74
C ASN A 184 -7.53 -4.38 17.36
N HIS A 185 -8.50 -4.07 18.20
CA HIS A 185 -9.42 -2.95 18.00
C HIS A 185 -9.00 -1.73 18.81
N PHE A 186 -8.85 -0.60 18.13
CA PHE A 186 -8.57 0.70 18.73
C PHE A 186 -9.72 1.66 18.44
N ARG A 187 -10.45 2.06 19.48
CA ARG A 187 -11.59 2.96 19.36
C ARG A 187 -11.11 4.41 19.27
N ILE A 188 -11.53 5.10 18.22
CA ILE A 188 -11.13 6.48 17.94
C ILE A 188 -12.33 7.41 18.09
N ASN A 189 -12.17 8.50 18.84
CA ASN A 189 -13.21 9.48 19.17
C ASN A 189 -14.54 8.86 19.62
N HIS A 190 -14.50 7.66 20.19
CA HIS A 190 -15.65 6.85 20.59
C HIS A 190 -16.64 6.45 19.49
N ASN A 191 -16.35 6.71 18.21
CA ASN A 191 -17.33 6.58 17.12
C ASN A 191 -16.86 5.80 15.88
N TRP A 192 -15.63 5.29 15.85
CA TRP A 192 -15.16 4.34 14.82
C TRP A 192 -13.90 3.60 15.32
N TYR A 193 -13.49 2.55 14.61
CA TYR A 193 -12.31 1.75 14.96
C TYR A 193 -11.20 1.81 13.90
N LEU A 194 -9.97 1.90 14.39
CA LEU A 194 -8.80 1.37 13.69
C LEU A 194 -8.60 -0.09 14.12
N VAL A 195 -8.51 -0.99 13.16
CA VAL A 195 -8.31 -2.43 13.42
C VAL A 195 -6.94 -2.85 12.92
N ASP A 196 -6.08 -3.32 13.80
CA ASP A 196 -4.74 -3.81 13.46
C ASP A 196 -4.80 -5.32 13.24
N LEU A 197 -4.73 -5.76 11.97
CA LEU A 197 -4.75 -7.17 11.61
C LEU A 197 -3.33 -7.78 11.68
N PRO A 198 -3.21 -9.10 11.89
CA PRO A 198 -1.94 -9.81 11.74
C PRO A 198 -1.32 -9.57 10.37
N GLY A 199 0.02 -9.48 10.33
CA GLY A 199 0.72 -9.25 9.07
C GLY A 199 1.01 -10.54 8.32
N TYR A 200 0.72 -10.59 7.02
CA TYR A 200 0.98 -11.76 6.18
C TYR A 200 2.47 -11.90 5.80
N GLY A 201 2.84 -13.08 5.28
CA GLY A 201 4.17 -13.37 4.74
C GLY A 201 5.29 -13.48 5.78
N TYR A 202 4.97 -13.58 7.08
CA TYR A 202 5.97 -13.83 8.11
C TYR A 202 6.38 -15.30 8.11
N ALA A 203 7.64 -15.61 7.77
CA ALA A 203 8.10 -16.99 7.64
C ALA A 203 8.61 -17.63 8.94
N ALA A 204 8.84 -16.86 10.00
CA ALA A 204 9.50 -17.36 11.21
C ALA A 204 8.54 -17.87 12.31
N ALA A 205 7.22 -17.77 12.10
CA ALA A 205 6.24 -18.47 12.94
C ALA A 205 6.01 -19.90 12.42
N PRO A 206 5.68 -20.87 13.30
CA PRO A 206 5.22 -22.20 12.92
C PRO A 206 4.15 -22.15 11.82
N GLN A 207 4.13 -23.14 10.93
CA GLN A 207 3.20 -23.15 9.80
C GLN A 207 1.73 -23.15 10.25
N GLU A 208 1.41 -23.93 11.28
CA GLU A 208 0.05 -24.02 11.86
C GLU A 208 -0.45 -22.65 12.31
N LEU A 209 0.31 -21.94 13.13
CA LEU A 209 -0.05 -20.58 13.57
C LEU A 209 -0.23 -19.59 12.41
N ARG A 210 0.53 -19.75 11.32
CA ARG A 210 0.37 -18.90 10.13
C ARG A 210 -0.90 -19.20 9.37
N ILE A 211 -1.31 -20.47 9.33
CA ILE A 211 -2.58 -20.89 8.73
C ILE A 211 -3.74 -20.32 9.56
N ASP A 212 -3.68 -20.48 10.88
CA ASP A 212 -4.70 -19.95 11.80
C ASP A 212 -4.88 -18.43 11.63
N TRP A 213 -3.76 -17.67 11.58
CA TRP A 213 -3.81 -16.22 11.40
C TRP A 213 -4.42 -15.81 10.06
N ASP A 214 -4.07 -16.51 8.99
CA ASP A 214 -4.59 -16.25 7.66
C ASP A 214 -6.09 -16.56 7.60
N GLU A 215 -6.53 -17.66 8.21
CA GLU A 215 -7.91 -18.10 8.27
C GLU A 215 -8.80 -17.07 8.97
N PHE A 216 -8.52 -16.74 10.24
CA PHE A 216 -9.39 -15.80 10.97
C PHE A 216 -9.31 -14.38 10.40
N THR A 217 -8.18 -13.98 9.82
CA THR A 217 -8.05 -12.65 9.19
C THR A 217 -8.94 -12.57 7.95
N LYS A 218 -8.92 -13.62 7.11
CA LYS A 218 -9.79 -13.69 5.92
C LYS A 218 -11.26 -13.78 6.32
N GLU A 219 -11.58 -14.57 7.33
CA GLU A 219 -12.94 -14.67 7.86
C GLU A 219 -13.48 -13.30 8.30
N TYR A 220 -12.70 -12.56 9.11
CA TYR A 220 -13.04 -11.20 9.51
C TYR A 220 -13.25 -10.29 8.28
N LEU A 221 -12.33 -10.30 7.31
CA LEU A 221 -12.42 -9.45 6.13
C LEU A 221 -13.63 -9.77 5.23
N LEU A 222 -14.07 -11.03 5.18
CA LEU A 222 -15.20 -11.47 4.37
C LEU A 222 -16.55 -11.16 5.02
N ASN A 223 -16.61 -11.30 6.35
CA ASN A 223 -17.87 -11.38 7.10
C ASN A 223 -18.17 -10.13 7.95
N ARG A 224 -17.20 -9.22 8.16
CA ARG A 224 -17.39 -8.05 9.02
C ARG A 224 -18.23 -6.96 8.35
N SER A 225 -19.51 -6.88 8.71
CA SER A 225 -20.47 -5.92 8.13
C SER A 225 -20.15 -4.45 8.39
N THR A 226 -19.40 -4.15 9.46
CA THR A 226 -18.97 -2.80 9.85
C THR A 226 -17.66 -2.36 9.18
N LEU A 227 -17.00 -3.24 8.42
CA LEU A 227 -15.76 -2.93 7.72
C LEU A 227 -16.02 -1.96 6.57
N VAL A 228 -15.54 -0.72 6.72
CA VAL A 228 -15.68 0.34 5.71
C VAL A 228 -14.63 0.19 4.62
N SER A 229 -13.38 -0.02 5.01
CA SER A 229 -12.28 -0.21 4.07
C SER A 229 -11.06 -0.88 4.71
N VAL A 230 -10.36 -1.66 3.91
CA VAL A 230 -9.04 -2.23 4.22
C VAL A 230 -7.96 -1.31 3.70
N PHE A 231 -7.06 -0.88 4.58
CA PHE A 231 -5.84 -0.20 4.22
C PHE A 231 -4.72 -1.23 4.07
N LEU A 232 -4.43 -1.57 2.81
CA LEU A 232 -3.38 -2.51 2.44
C LEU A 232 -2.05 -1.77 2.35
N LEU A 233 -1.17 -2.01 3.32
CA LEU A 233 0.12 -1.34 3.42
C LEU A 233 1.17 -2.02 2.55
N ILE A 234 1.85 -1.23 1.73
CA ILE A 234 2.93 -1.62 0.83
C ILE A 234 4.21 -0.84 1.21
N ASP A 235 5.37 -1.49 1.22
CA ASP A 235 6.65 -0.83 1.49
C ASP A 235 7.20 -0.17 0.20
N ALA A 236 7.15 1.15 0.10
CA ALA A 236 7.61 1.88 -1.09
C ALA A 236 9.14 1.93 -1.22
N SER A 237 9.89 1.54 -0.19
CA SER A 237 11.37 1.58 -0.21
C SER A 237 12.02 0.38 -0.94
N ILE A 238 11.19 -0.55 -1.42
CA ILE A 238 11.60 -1.76 -2.14
C ILE A 238 10.72 -1.97 -3.37
N PRO A 239 11.19 -2.74 -4.38
CA PRO A 239 10.35 -3.15 -5.49
C PRO A 239 9.14 -3.96 -5.03
N ALA A 240 8.05 -3.85 -5.80
CA ALA A 240 6.80 -4.58 -5.59
C ALA A 240 7.06 -6.08 -5.33
N LYS A 241 6.29 -6.65 -4.41
CA LYS A 241 6.42 -8.07 -4.04
C LYS A 241 5.16 -8.81 -4.46
N LYS A 242 5.38 -10.03 -4.97
CA LYS A 242 4.30 -10.90 -5.47
C LYS A 242 3.18 -11.08 -4.46
N ILE A 243 3.54 -11.35 -3.19
CA ILE A 243 2.57 -11.56 -2.12
C ILE A 243 1.69 -10.32 -1.85
N ASP A 244 2.20 -9.10 -2.08
CA ASP A 244 1.42 -7.87 -1.91
C ASP A 244 0.40 -7.71 -3.05
N LEU A 245 0.80 -8.05 -4.28
CA LEU A 245 -0.08 -8.05 -5.45
C LEU A 245 -1.16 -9.15 -5.36
N GLU A 246 -0.78 -10.34 -4.90
CA GLU A 246 -1.71 -11.46 -4.67
C GLU A 246 -2.74 -11.10 -3.60
N TYR A 247 -2.32 -10.46 -2.50
CA TYR A 247 -3.24 -10.03 -1.45
C TYR A 247 -4.20 -8.94 -1.94
N ALA A 248 -3.70 -7.94 -2.69
CA ALA A 248 -4.54 -6.92 -3.30
C ALA A 248 -5.56 -7.54 -4.27
N SER A 249 -5.12 -8.48 -5.11
CA SER A 249 -5.99 -9.21 -6.04
C SER A 249 -7.07 -9.99 -5.28
N TRP A 250 -6.72 -10.68 -4.20
CA TRP A 250 -7.68 -11.40 -3.37
C TRP A 250 -8.74 -10.47 -2.74
N LEU A 251 -8.35 -9.29 -2.23
CA LEU A 251 -9.29 -8.29 -1.74
C LEU A 251 -10.26 -7.85 -2.85
N GLY A 252 -9.72 -7.59 -4.05
CA GLY A 252 -10.52 -7.22 -5.23
C GLY A 252 -11.51 -8.30 -5.67
N GLN A 253 -11.06 -9.55 -5.75
CA GLN A 253 -11.89 -10.71 -6.12
C GLN A 253 -13.07 -10.92 -5.18
N ASN A 254 -12.85 -10.68 -3.88
CA ASN A 254 -13.87 -10.81 -2.85
C ASN A 254 -14.69 -9.53 -2.63
N GLN A 255 -14.50 -8.50 -3.48
CA GLN A 255 -15.18 -7.21 -3.41
C GLN A 255 -15.04 -6.54 -2.04
N ILE A 256 -13.88 -6.71 -1.40
CA ILE A 256 -13.56 -6.06 -0.14
C ILE A 256 -13.03 -4.65 -0.46
N PRO A 257 -13.69 -3.58 0.01
CA PRO A 257 -13.24 -2.22 -0.27
C PRO A 257 -11.82 -1.99 0.27
N MET A 258 -10.91 -1.48 -0.57
CA MET A 258 -9.52 -1.29 -0.17
C MET A 258 -8.93 0.04 -0.63
N THR A 259 -7.96 0.53 0.14
CA THR A 259 -7.07 1.65 -0.17
C THR A 259 -5.62 1.19 -0.01
N LEU A 260 -4.77 1.43 -1.01
CA LEU A 260 -3.35 1.11 -0.95
C LEU A 260 -2.60 2.19 -0.17
N ILE A 261 -1.86 1.81 0.86
CA ILE A 261 -1.04 2.74 1.64
C ILE A 261 0.44 2.44 1.40
N PHE A 262 1.09 3.31 0.63
CA PHE A 262 2.52 3.22 0.38
C PHE A 262 3.28 3.82 1.55
N THR A 263 3.99 2.99 2.29
CA THR A 263 4.72 3.36 3.52
C THR A 263 6.20 3.59 3.25
N LYS A 264 6.85 4.27 4.21
CA LYS A 264 8.31 4.53 4.21
C LYS A 264 8.79 5.35 3.01
N CYS A 265 7.98 6.29 2.53
CA CYS A 265 8.33 7.18 1.42
C CYS A 265 9.52 8.12 1.75
N ASP A 266 9.92 8.24 3.01
CA ASP A 266 11.14 8.93 3.44
C ASP A 266 12.43 8.17 3.06
N LYS A 267 12.36 6.86 2.83
CA LYS A 267 13.55 6.03 2.61
C LYS A 267 14.09 6.16 1.20
N ARG A 268 15.02 7.10 1.02
CA ARG A 268 15.83 7.18 -0.20
C ARG A 268 17.02 6.23 -0.11
N LYS A 269 17.04 5.20 -0.97
CA LYS A 269 18.29 4.45 -1.21
C LYS A 269 19.27 5.37 -1.94
N LYS A 270 20.53 5.46 -1.47
CA LYS A 270 21.58 6.17 -2.21
C LYS A 270 21.74 5.51 -3.58
N ARG A 271 21.73 6.31 -4.66
CA ARG A 271 21.87 5.84 -6.06
C ARG A 271 23.07 4.92 -6.29
N LYS A 272 24.12 5.06 -5.46
CA LYS A 272 25.32 4.20 -5.49
C LYS A 272 25.03 2.69 -5.39
N ASN A 273 23.86 2.31 -4.84
CA ASN A 273 23.44 0.91 -4.71
C ASN A 273 22.29 0.51 -5.68
N GLY A 274 21.98 1.35 -6.68
CA GLY A 274 20.99 1.02 -7.73
C GLY A 274 19.53 0.92 -7.27
N GLY A 275 19.18 1.43 -6.09
CA GLY A 275 17.80 1.40 -5.59
C GLY A 275 16.93 2.50 -6.21
N LYS A 276 15.76 2.12 -6.74
CA LYS A 276 14.69 3.05 -7.13
C LYS A 276 14.22 3.90 -5.95
N ARG A 277 13.82 5.13 -6.24
CA ARG A 277 13.16 6.02 -5.28
C ARG A 277 11.76 5.48 -4.95
N PRO A 278 11.19 5.84 -3.78
CA PRO A 278 9.84 5.43 -3.43
C PRO A 278 8.79 5.75 -4.48
N GLU A 279 8.85 6.94 -5.09
CA GLU A 279 7.94 7.37 -6.15
C GLU A 279 7.99 6.41 -7.36
N GLU A 280 9.19 5.96 -7.74
CA GLU A 280 9.37 5.02 -8.86
C GLU A 280 8.80 3.63 -8.53
N ASN A 281 9.00 3.13 -7.31
CA ASN A 281 8.42 1.84 -6.88
C ASN A 281 6.89 1.90 -6.77
N VAL A 282 6.33 3.05 -6.37
CA VAL A 282 4.88 3.29 -6.34
C VAL A 282 4.31 3.20 -7.75
N ASN A 283 4.93 3.89 -8.72
CA ASN A 283 4.51 3.85 -10.12
C ASN A 283 4.60 2.43 -10.70
N ASP A 284 5.69 1.69 -10.43
CA ASP A 284 5.82 0.29 -10.84
C ASP A 284 4.68 -0.57 -10.28
N PHE A 285 4.36 -0.41 -8.98
CA PHE A 285 3.30 -1.17 -8.33
C PHE A 285 1.93 -0.87 -8.94
N GLN A 286 1.66 0.41 -9.24
CA GLN A 286 0.43 0.85 -9.88
C GLN A 286 0.26 0.27 -11.28
N GLU A 287 1.33 0.22 -12.06
CA GLU A 287 1.27 -0.37 -13.40
C GLU A 287 0.98 -1.86 -13.34
N LEU A 288 1.63 -2.57 -12.41
CA LEU A 288 1.36 -3.99 -12.18
C LEU A 288 -0.09 -4.24 -11.76
N ILE A 289 -0.61 -3.43 -10.83
CA ILE A 289 -1.95 -3.66 -10.29
C ILE A 289 -3.06 -3.28 -11.30
N ARG A 290 -2.79 -2.35 -12.23
CA ARG A 290 -3.75 -1.91 -13.26
C ARG A 290 -4.28 -3.07 -14.12
N SER A 291 -3.48 -4.12 -14.31
CA SER A 291 -3.91 -5.31 -15.06
C SER A 291 -5.04 -6.09 -14.36
N PHE A 292 -5.17 -5.98 -13.04
CA PHE A 292 -6.14 -6.76 -12.25
C PHE A 292 -7.44 -6.00 -11.96
N PHE A 293 -7.46 -4.67 -12.09
CA PHE A 293 -8.61 -3.83 -11.71
C PHE A 293 -9.14 -3.02 -12.90
N GLN A 294 -10.48 -2.90 -13.02
CA GLN A 294 -11.06 -2.00 -14.03
C GLN A 294 -10.81 -0.54 -13.68
N THR A 295 -10.97 -0.21 -12.38
CA THR A 295 -10.73 1.12 -11.82
C THR A 295 -9.49 1.09 -10.94
N THR A 296 -8.65 2.11 -11.05
CA THR A 296 -7.44 2.20 -10.22
C THR A 296 -7.84 2.29 -8.74
N PRO A 297 -7.35 1.41 -7.86
CA PRO A 297 -7.62 1.52 -6.43
C PRO A 297 -7.16 2.88 -5.88
N PRO A 298 -7.83 3.45 -4.86
CA PRO A 298 -7.33 4.62 -4.18
C PRO A 298 -6.00 4.29 -3.51
N TRP A 299 -5.05 5.22 -3.56
CA TRP A 299 -3.75 5.05 -2.94
C TRP A 299 -3.22 6.34 -2.33
N ILE A 300 -2.42 6.22 -1.27
CA ILE A 300 -1.79 7.36 -0.58
C ILE A 300 -0.33 7.02 -0.25
N MET A 301 0.59 7.95 -0.51
CA MET A 301 1.99 7.88 -0.07
C MET A 301 2.15 8.42 1.35
N THR A 302 2.91 7.69 2.17
CA THR A 302 3.03 7.96 3.60
C THR A 302 4.44 7.77 4.14
N SER A 303 4.74 8.51 5.21
CA SER A 303 5.88 8.24 6.08
C SER A 303 5.51 8.53 7.53
N SER A 304 5.59 7.51 8.39
CA SER A 304 5.43 7.67 9.83
C SER A 304 6.58 8.44 10.49
N VAL A 305 7.68 8.68 9.76
CA VAL A 305 8.84 9.45 10.25
C VAL A 305 8.62 10.94 10.01
N THR A 306 8.19 11.32 8.81
CA THR A 306 7.96 12.72 8.43
C THR A 306 6.52 13.19 8.63
N ASN A 307 5.61 12.27 8.98
CA ASN A 307 4.15 12.45 9.01
C ASN A 307 3.51 12.77 7.64
N GLN A 308 4.23 12.56 6.54
CA GLN A 308 3.67 12.64 5.19
C GLN A 308 2.46 11.69 5.06
N GLY A 309 1.38 12.15 4.43
CA GLY A 309 0.20 11.35 4.10
C GLY A 309 -0.76 11.12 5.28
N ARG A 310 -0.43 11.61 6.48
CA ARG A 310 -1.24 11.40 7.68
C ARG A 310 -2.59 12.10 7.56
N ASP A 311 -2.58 13.39 7.22
CA ASP A 311 -3.79 14.19 7.18
C ASP A 311 -4.65 13.79 5.96
N GLU A 312 -4.00 13.40 4.86
CA GLU A 312 -4.65 12.82 3.69
C GLU A 312 -5.37 11.51 4.02
N ILE A 313 -4.75 10.60 4.78
CA ILE A 313 -5.43 9.39 5.25
C ILE A 313 -6.65 9.75 6.09
N LEU A 314 -6.51 10.66 7.06
CA LEU A 314 -7.60 11.02 7.96
C LEU A 314 -8.77 11.68 7.20
N LEU A 315 -8.49 12.50 6.21
CA LEU A 315 -9.50 13.08 5.31
C LEU A 315 -10.21 12.00 4.50
N HIS A 316 -9.46 11.08 3.90
CA HIS A 316 -10.04 9.96 3.14
C HIS A 316 -10.90 9.05 4.02
N MET A 317 -10.44 8.71 5.23
CA MET A 317 -11.23 7.97 6.22
C MET A 317 -12.52 8.69 6.59
N ALA A 318 -12.44 10.00 6.84
CA ALA A 318 -13.61 10.83 7.11
C ALA A 318 -14.62 10.79 5.96
N GLN A 319 -14.17 10.86 4.71
CA GLN A 319 -15.04 10.75 3.53
C GLN A 319 -15.75 9.40 3.47
N LEU A 320 -14.99 8.31 3.59
CA LEU A 320 -15.53 6.96 3.53
C LEU A 320 -16.51 6.69 4.68
N ARG A 321 -16.15 7.11 5.90
CA ARG A 321 -16.99 6.95 7.10
C ARG A 321 -18.30 7.74 6.98
N THR A 322 -18.23 9.01 6.58
CA THR A 322 -19.42 9.86 6.47
C THR A 322 -20.35 9.34 5.37
N TYR A 323 -19.80 8.85 4.27
CA TYR A 323 -20.58 8.20 3.23
C TYR A 323 -21.23 6.90 3.75
N TRP A 324 -20.46 6.03 4.40
CA TRP A 324 -20.96 4.78 4.98
C TRP A 324 -22.04 4.99 6.04
N LEU A 325 -21.96 6.03 6.87
CA LEU A 325 -22.98 6.34 7.88
C LEU A 325 -24.30 6.85 7.27
N LYS A 326 -24.26 7.38 6.05
CA LYS A 326 -25.42 7.95 5.35
C LYS A 326 -26.23 6.88 4.60
N HIS A 327 -25.63 5.75 4.24
CA HIS A 327 -26.16 4.75 3.30
C HIS A 327 -26.16 3.34 3.92
#